data_AF-A0A1Y4QC76-F1
#
_entry.id   AF-A0A1Y4QC76-F1
#
_cell.length_a   1.000
_cell.length_b   1.000
_cell.length_c   1.000
_cell.angle_alpha   90.00
_cell.angle_beta   90.00
_cell.angle_gamma   90.00
#
_symmetry.space_group_name_H-M   'P 1'
#
loop_
_entity.id
_entity.type
_entity.pdbx_description
1 polymer ?
#
loop_
_entity_poly.entity_id
_entity_poly.type
_entity_poly.pdbx_seq_one_letter_code
_entity_poly.pdbx_strand_id
1 'polypeptide(L)'
;MVFFRKKKQVDLDELFKAKYKEINEIVASGQREMDLEIQISQFELAYHKYDELLELIDQGVDYDRQHFEMLKQDLKKQIDLLKGLNYED
;
A
#
# COMPACT_ATOMS: atom_id res chain seq x y z
N MET A 1 -8.39 17.44 -39.79
CA MET A 1 -9.14 16.95 -38.63
C MET A 1 -8.23 17.04 -37.43
N VAL A 2 -8.52 17.93 -36.48
CA VAL A 2 -7.65 18.19 -35.32
C VAL A 2 -7.74 16.99 -34.38
N PHE A 3 -6.67 16.19 -34.31
CA PHE A 3 -6.55 15.13 -33.32
C PHE A 3 -6.43 15.79 -31.94
N PHE A 4 -7.56 15.84 -31.24
CA PHE A 4 -7.63 16.21 -29.83
C PHE A 4 -6.65 15.32 -29.06
N ARG A 5 -5.54 15.93 -28.63
CA ARG A 5 -4.72 15.38 -27.54
C ARG A 5 -5.63 15.31 -26.33
N LYS A 6 -6.23 14.14 -26.06
CA LYS A 6 -6.70 13.81 -24.72
C LYS A 6 -5.44 13.90 -23.85
N LYS A 7 -5.24 15.03 -23.17
CA LYS A 7 -4.46 15.04 -21.94
C LYS A 7 -5.07 13.90 -21.15
N LYS A 8 -4.31 12.82 -20.91
CA LYS A 8 -4.69 11.78 -19.95
C LYS A 8 -5.00 12.54 -18.68
N GLN A 9 -6.28 12.80 -18.45
CA GLN A 9 -6.80 13.06 -17.13
C GLN A 9 -6.30 11.84 -16.37
N VAL A 10 -5.34 12.04 -15.46
CA VAL A 10 -4.81 10.93 -14.67
C VAL A 10 -6.03 10.33 -14.00
N ASP A 11 -6.38 9.13 -14.42
CA ASP A 11 -7.54 8.44 -13.90
C ASP A 11 -7.13 8.05 -12.48
N LEU A 12 -7.53 8.86 -11.51
CA LEU A 12 -7.15 8.68 -10.11
C LEU A 12 -7.60 7.31 -9.62
N ASP A 13 -8.68 6.77 -10.20
CA ASP A 13 -9.15 5.41 -10.00
C ASP A 13 -8.18 4.34 -10.53
N GLU A 14 -7.69 4.48 -11.77
CA GLU A 14 -6.66 3.57 -12.30
C GLU A 14 -5.36 3.66 -11.48
N LEU A 15 -4.98 4.87 -11.07
CA LEU A 15 -3.80 5.10 -10.24
C LEU A 15 -3.97 4.44 -8.85
N PHE A 16 -5.16 4.56 -8.26
CA PHE A 16 -5.50 3.91 -7.00
C PHE A 16 -5.38 2.39 -7.12
N LYS A 17 -6.00 1.79 -8.13
CA LYS A 17 -5.92 0.34 -8.39
C LYS A 17 -4.49 -0.13 -8.62
N ALA A 18 -3.70 0.63 -9.37
CA ALA A 18 -2.30 0.31 -9.63
C ALA A 18 -1.47 0.31 -8.33
N LYS A 19 -1.62 1.35 -7.50
CA LYS A 19 -0.95 1.44 -6.19
C LYS A 19 -1.40 0.33 -5.24
N TYR A 20 -2.70 0.05 -5.19
CA TYR A 20 -3.23 -1.02 -4.34
C TYR A 20 -2.72 -2.40 -4.77
N LYS A 21 -2.63 -2.64 -6.08
CA LYS A 21 -2.03 -3.87 -6.60
C LYS A 21 -0.56 -3.99 -6.20
N GLU A 22 0.21 -2.91 -6.33
CA GLU A 22 1.63 -2.88 -5.93
C GLU A 22 1.79 -3.18 -4.43
N ILE A 23 0.95 -2.62 -3.57
CA ILE A 23 0.95 -2.92 -2.13
C ILE A 23 0.68 -4.41 -1.89
N ASN A 24 -0.31 -5.00 -2.55
CA ASN A 24 -0.60 -6.43 -2.40
C ASN A 24 0.57 -7.31 -2.86
N GLU A 25 1.27 -6.92 -3.93
CA GLU A 25 2.46 -7.64 -4.39
C GLU A 25 3.61 -7.57 -3.37
N ILE A 26 3.81 -6.41 -2.73
CA ILE A 26 4.80 -6.23 -1.66
C ILE A 26 4.44 -7.05 -0.42
N VAL A 27 3.17 -7.02 0.02
CA VAL A 27 2.71 -7.82 1.17
C VAL A 27 2.84 -9.31 0.88
N ALA A 28 2.45 -9.77 -0.31
CA ALA A 28 2.57 -11.17 -0.70
C ALA A 28 4.04 -11.60 -0.88
N SER A 29 4.92 -10.67 -1.26
CA SER A 29 6.37 -10.89 -1.22
C SER A 29 6.83 -11.05 0.22
N GLY A 30 6.47 -10.12 1.12
CA GLY A 30 6.95 -10.12 2.51
C GLY A 30 6.48 -11.35 3.28
N GLN A 31 5.27 -11.85 3.00
CA GLN A 31 4.77 -13.11 3.56
C GLN A 31 5.56 -14.35 3.13
N ARG A 32 6.25 -14.30 1.98
CA ARG A 32 7.08 -15.39 1.47
C ARG A 32 8.56 -15.25 1.85
N GLU A 33 8.98 -14.07 2.31
CA GLU A 33 10.34 -13.85 2.77
C GLU A 33 10.61 -14.63 4.07
N MET A 34 11.72 -15.37 4.08
CA MET A 34 12.17 -16.14 5.25
C MET A 34 13.00 -15.28 6.22
N ASP A 35 13.60 -14.21 5.71
CA ASP A 35 14.44 -13.30 6.49
C ASP A 35 13.54 -12.26 7.16
N LEU A 36 13.52 -12.26 8.50
CA LEU A 36 12.62 -11.39 9.27
C LEU A 36 12.90 -9.92 9.03
N GLU A 37 14.16 -9.53 8.84
CA GLU A 37 14.53 -8.13 8.59
C GLU A 37 14.01 -7.67 7.22
N ILE A 38 14.13 -8.52 6.20
CA ILE A 38 13.60 -8.25 4.85
C ILE A 38 12.07 -8.25 4.87
N GLN A 39 11.45 -9.20 5.57
CA GLN A 39 9.99 -9.27 5.72
C GLN A 39 9.44 -8.01 6.37
N ILE A 40 10.03 -7.58 7.50
CA ILE A 40 9.66 -6.35 8.21
C ILE A 40 9.81 -5.14 7.27
N SER A 41 10.92 -5.05 6.54
CA SER A 41 11.18 -3.97 5.59
C SER A 41 10.13 -3.90 4.47
N GLN A 42 9.69 -5.05 3.95
CA GLN A 42 8.63 -5.11 2.93
C GLN A 42 7.28 -4.68 3.50
N PHE A 43 6.94 -5.11 4.72
CA PHE A 43 5.70 -4.67 5.36
C PHE A 43 5.72 -3.18 5.70
N GLU A 44 6.85 -2.62 6.15
CA GLU A 44 6.99 -1.18 6.35
C GLU A 44 6.82 -0.39 5.05
N LEU A 45 7.40 -0.89 3.94
CA LEU A 45 7.21 -0.28 2.63
C LEU A 45 5.73 -0.28 2.21
N ALA A 46 5.04 -1.40 2.37
CA ALA A 46 3.61 -1.51 2.09
C ALA A 46 2.78 -0.59 3.00
N TYR A 47 3.13 -0.47 4.29
CA TYR A 47 2.50 0.43 5.25
C TYR A 47 2.59 1.90 4.82
N HIS A 48 3.75 2.35 4.35
CA HIS A 48 3.94 3.70 3.83
C HIS A 48 3.18 3.94 2.53
N LYS A 49 3.10 2.93 1.65
CA LYS A 49 2.33 3.05 0.41
C LYS A 49 0.81 3.14 0.64
N TYR A 50 0.30 2.63 1.76
CA TYR A 50 -1.09 2.87 2.16
C TYR A 50 -1.38 4.35 2.45
N ASP A 51 -0.40 5.15 2.91
CA ASP A 51 -0.59 6.61 3.02
C ASP A 51 -0.85 7.22 1.64
N GLU A 52 -0.11 6.81 0.62
CA GLU A 52 -0.32 7.29 -0.75
C GLU A 52 -1.71 6.93 -1.30
N LEU A 53 -2.27 5.77 -0.91
CA LEU A 53 -3.65 5.41 -1.26
C LEU A 53 -4.67 6.31 -0.55
N LEU A 54 -4.48 6.57 0.74
CA LEU A 54 -5.36 7.44 1.52
C LEU A 54 -5.33 8.87 0.95
N GLU A 55 -4.16 9.36 0.53
CA GLU A 55 -4.03 10.66 -0.14
C GLU A 55 -4.80 10.72 -1.46
N LEU A 56 -4.87 9.62 -2.22
CA LEU A 56 -5.69 9.56 -3.44
C LEU A 56 -7.19 9.61 -3.12
N ILE A 57 -7.63 8.98 -2.03
CA ILE A 57 -9.03 9.09 -1.56
C ILE A 57 -9.34 10.53 -1.16
N ASP A 58 -8.45 11.17 -0.41
CA ASP A 58 -8.56 12.60 -0.05
C ASP A 58 -8.57 13.53 -1.28
N GLN A 59 -7.92 13.14 -2.39
CA GLN A 59 -7.96 13.86 -3.68
C GLN A 59 -9.29 13.70 -4.45
N GLY A 60 -10.21 12.85 -3.99
CA GLY A 60 -11.54 12.69 -4.57
C GLY A 60 -11.79 11.34 -5.25
N VAL A 61 -11.00 10.31 -4.94
CA VAL A 61 -11.33 8.94 -5.36
C VAL A 61 -12.41 8.36 -4.45
N ASP A 62 -13.48 7.81 -5.05
CA ASP A 62 -14.64 7.25 -4.35
C ASP A 62 -14.36 5.82 -3.85
N TYR A 63 -13.47 5.70 -2.85
CA TYR A 63 -13.20 4.46 -2.13
C TYR A 63 -13.39 4.63 -0.62
N ASP A 64 -13.66 3.51 0.06
CA ASP A 64 -13.88 3.50 1.50
C ASP A 64 -12.58 3.74 2.27
N ARG A 65 -12.35 4.98 2.71
CA ARG A 65 -11.16 5.36 3.48
C ARG A 65 -10.96 4.47 4.72
N GLN A 66 -12.03 4.18 5.46
CA GLN A 66 -11.94 3.43 6.71
C GLN A 66 -11.42 2.01 6.48
N HIS A 67 -11.82 1.37 5.38
CA HIS A 67 -11.31 0.06 4.96
C HIS A 67 -9.79 0.07 4.78
N PHE A 68 -9.25 1.06 4.05
CA PHE A 68 -7.80 1.17 3.83
C PHE A 68 -7.05 1.57 5.11
N GLU A 69 -7.65 2.40 5.98
CA GLU A 69 -7.08 2.68 7.30
C GLU A 69 -7.02 1.42 8.16
N MET A 70 -8.05 0.56 8.13
CA MET A 70 -8.03 -0.73 8.84
C MET A 70 -6.93 -1.65 8.31
N LEU A 71 -6.78 -1.78 6.99
CA LEU A 71 -5.70 -2.59 6.37
C LEU A 71 -4.31 -2.08 6.78
N LYS A 72 -4.12 -0.76 6.78
CA LYS A 72 -2.88 -0.12 7.21
C LYS A 72 -2.58 -0.41 8.69
N GLN A 73 -3.59 -0.32 9.56
CA GLN A 73 -3.43 -0.64 11.00
C GLN A 73 -3.17 -2.11 11.25
N ASP A 74 -3.79 -3.01 10.49
CA ASP A 74 -3.53 -4.45 10.58
C ASP A 74 -2.07 -4.75 10.22
N LEU A 75 -1.59 -4.19 9.12
CA LEU A 75 -0.21 -4.34 8.69
C LEU A 75 0.76 -3.76 9.74
N LYS A 76 0.43 -2.63 10.36
CA LYS A 76 1.22 -2.07 11.46
C LYS A 76 1.32 -3.02 12.65
N LYS A 77 0.22 -3.68 13.04
CA LYS A 77 0.25 -4.68 14.11
C LYS A 77 1.14 -5.87 13.74
N GLN A 78 1.08 -6.35 12.49
CA GLN A 78 1.96 -7.42 12.02
C GLN A 78 3.45 -7.00 12.09
N ILE A 79 3.78 -5.78 11.67
CA ILE A 79 5.15 -5.23 11.78
C ILE A 79 5.60 -5.19 13.25
N ASP A 80 4.76 -4.68 14.15
CA ASP A 80 5.10 -4.53 15.57
C ASP A 80 5.33 -5.91 16.23
N LEU A 81 4.49 -6.90 15.89
CA LEU A 81 4.66 -8.28 16.33
C LEU A 81 5.96 -8.89 15.81
N LEU A 82 6.27 -8.73 14.52
CA LEU A 82 7.50 -9.26 13.93
C LEU A 82 8.75 -8.58 14.51
N LYS A 83 8.69 -7.27 14.74
CA LYS A 83 9.77 -6.54 15.43
C LYS A 83 9.95 -7.07 16.85
N GLY A 84 8.86 -7.26 17.61
CA GLY A 84 8.91 -7.86 18.93
C GLY A 84 9.63 -9.21 18.94
N LEU A 85 9.26 -10.11 18.02
CA LEU A 85 9.92 -11.41 17.85
C LEU A 85 11.41 -11.29 17.49
N ASN A 86 11.81 -10.27 16.73
CA ASN A 86 13.19 -10.04 16.32
C ASN A 86 14.07 -9.45 17.45
N TYR A 87 13.49 -8.85 18.49
CA TYR A 87 14.20 -8.29 19.64
C TYR A 87 14.18 -9.19 20.88
N GLU A 88 13.53 -10.36 20.81
CA GLU A 88 13.52 -11.38 21.87
C GLU A 88 14.65 -12.43 21.75
N ASP A 89 15.64 -12.22 20.85
CA ASP A 89 16.86 -13.04 20.73
C ASP A 89 18.09 -12.41 21.41
#